data_AF-A0A1Y4CYP0-F1
#
_entry.id   AF-A0A1Y4CYP0-F1
#
_cell.length_a   1.000
_cell.length_b   1.000
_cell.length_c   1.000
_cell.angle_alpha   90.00
_cell.angle_beta   90.00
_cell.angle_gamma   90.00
#
_symmetry.space_group_name_H-M   'P 1'
#
loop_
_entity.id
_entity.type
_entity.pdbx_description
1 polymer ?
#
loop_
_entity_poly.entity_id
_entity_poly.type
_entity_poly.pdbx_seq_one_letter_code
_entity_poly.pdbx_strand_id
1 'polypeptide(L)'
;MNKELQIDDLTRGINDDEPAFKGEGQAEQGTAHPGDKCWQDFMAYLEAPTDGNGKADRLVCKLDRDLADSLDDCDIRGRCRSDLVNAIIRSFFENHLFRLAQYRREKKSLFNNYNPESHA
;
A
#
# COMPACT_ATOMS: atom_id res chain seq x y z
N MET A 1 -4.24 -46.86 -54.36
CA MET A 1 -4.35 -45.40 -54.57
C MET A 1 -4.50 -44.76 -53.20
N ASN A 2 -3.37 -44.31 -52.65
CA ASN A 2 -3.32 -43.60 -51.38
C ASN A 2 -3.84 -42.18 -51.61
N LYS A 3 -4.88 -41.78 -50.88
CA LYS A 3 -5.23 -40.36 -50.75
C LYS A 3 -4.86 -39.94 -49.35
N GLU A 4 -3.75 -39.22 -49.30
CA GLU A 4 -3.19 -38.53 -48.14
C GLU A 4 -4.31 -37.72 -47.47
N LEU A 5 -4.51 -37.96 -46.17
CA LEU A 5 -5.25 -37.05 -45.32
C LEU A 5 -4.40 -35.77 -45.25
N GLN A 6 -4.79 -34.77 -46.04
CA GLN A 6 -4.15 -33.46 -46.04
C GLN A 6 -4.32 -32.83 -44.67
N ILE A 7 -3.19 -32.50 -44.06
CA ILE A 7 -3.05 -31.83 -42.77
C ILE A 7 -3.45 -30.36 -42.98
N ASP A 8 -4.75 -30.11 -43.14
CA ASP A 8 -5.31 -28.76 -43.28
C ASP A 8 -6.02 -28.32 -42.00
N ASP A 9 -5.34 -28.47 -40.85
CA ASP A 9 -5.78 -27.86 -39.59
C ASP A 9 -4.60 -27.45 -38.68
N LEU A 10 -3.48 -27.02 -39.27
CA LEU A 10 -2.27 -26.63 -38.53
C LEU A 10 -1.79 -25.18 -38.77
N THR A 11 -2.66 -24.28 -39.24
CA THR A 11 -2.35 -22.83 -39.36
C THR A 11 -3.46 -21.91 -38.85
N ARG A 12 -4.39 -22.43 -38.02
CA ARG A 12 -5.27 -21.56 -37.21
C ARG A 12 -4.62 -21.25 -35.86
N GLY A 13 -3.45 -20.63 -35.93
CA GLY A 13 -2.68 -20.21 -34.76
C GLY A 13 -2.04 -18.86 -35.03
N ILE A 14 -2.08 -18.00 -34.01
CA ILE A 14 -1.49 -16.65 -33.92
C ILE A 14 -2.41 -15.54 -34.45
N ASN A 15 -3.53 -15.32 -33.76
CA ASN A 15 -3.96 -13.97 -33.42
C ASN A 15 -4.83 -14.01 -32.15
N ASP A 16 -4.18 -14.30 -31.03
CA ASP A 16 -4.66 -13.97 -29.69
C ASP A 16 -3.68 -12.94 -29.14
N ASP A 17 -4.20 -11.76 -28.84
CA ASP A 17 -3.54 -10.65 -28.15
C ASP A 17 -3.16 -11.12 -26.74
N GLU A 18 -1.97 -11.71 -26.60
CA GLU A 18 -1.28 -11.83 -25.32
C GLU A 18 -0.90 -10.41 -24.85
N PRO A 19 -1.31 -9.95 -23.64
CA PRO A 19 -0.72 -8.76 -23.07
C PRO A 19 0.73 -9.10 -22.70
N ALA A 20 1.66 -8.69 -23.58
CA ALA A 20 3.08 -8.77 -23.34
C ALA A 20 3.40 -8.16 -21.98
N PHE A 21 3.85 -9.02 -21.06
CA PHE A 21 4.48 -8.64 -19.79
C PHE A 21 5.79 -7.92 -20.11
N LYS A 22 5.70 -6.61 -20.40
CA LYS A 22 6.86 -5.72 -20.41
C LYS A 22 7.11 -5.28 -18.98
N GLY A 23 7.98 -6.05 -18.33
CA GLY A 23 8.88 -5.45 -17.37
C GLY A 23 9.72 -4.36 -18.05
N GLU A 24 10.31 -3.51 -17.21
CA GLU A 24 11.22 -2.41 -17.53
C GLU A 24 10.56 -1.03 -17.70
N GLY A 25 10.40 -0.37 -16.55
CA GLY A 25 11.03 0.94 -16.35
C GLY A 25 10.48 2.08 -17.20
N GLN A 26 9.20 2.39 -17.07
CA GLN A 26 8.70 3.69 -17.48
C GLN A 26 8.86 4.66 -16.30
N ALA A 27 9.95 5.43 -16.34
CA ALA A 27 10.10 6.62 -15.51
C ALA A 27 9.04 7.64 -15.94
N GLU A 28 7.87 7.58 -15.30
CA GLU A 28 6.85 8.60 -15.44
C GLU A 28 7.34 9.87 -14.72
N GLN A 29 7.86 10.82 -15.49
CA GLN A 29 7.79 12.21 -15.10
C GLN A 29 6.31 12.60 -15.14
N GLY A 30 5.63 12.63 -14.00
CA GLY A 30 4.19 12.85 -13.93
C GLY A 30 3.78 13.38 -12.57
N THR A 31 2.88 14.35 -12.55
CA THR A 31 2.36 15.04 -11.36
C THR A 31 1.98 14.06 -10.25
N ALA A 32 2.60 14.18 -9.08
CA ALA A 32 2.30 13.35 -7.93
C ALA A 32 0.78 13.36 -7.64
N HIS A 33 0.13 12.24 -7.84
CA HIS A 33 -1.26 12.07 -7.43
C HIS A 33 -1.31 12.13 -5.90
N PRO A 34 -2.40 12.63 -5.29
CA PRO A 34 -2.52 12.65 -3.83
C PRO A 34 -2.32 11.28 -3.16
N GLY A 35 -2.57 10.19 -3.89
CA GLY A 35 -2.27 8.81 -3.47
C GLY A 35 -0.77 8.53 -3.33
N ASP A 36 0.07 9.17 -4.14
CA ASP A 36 1.52 8.97 -4.14
C ASP A 36 2.15 9.51 -2.84
N LYS A 37 1.63 10.62 -2.31
CA LYS A 37 2.13 11.18 -1.04
C LYS A 37 1.81 10.24 0.13
N CYS A 38 0.57 9.74 0.23
CA CYS A 38 0.19 8.80 1.29
C CYS A 38 1.03 7.52 1.24
N TRP A 39 1.31 7.02 0.03
CA TRP A 39 2.17 5.86 -0.17
C TRP A 39 3.63 6.14 0.21
N GLN A 40 4.17 7.29 -0.18
CA GLN A 40 5.53 7.71 0.19
C GLN A 40 5.67 7.85 1.72
N ASP A 41 4.71 8.49 2.38
CA ASP A 41 4.68 8.63 3.83
C ASP A 41 4.60 7.26 4.52
N PHE A 42 3.77 6.35 3.98
CA PHE A 42 3.68 4.97 4.47
C PHE A 42 5.04 4.26 4.41
N MET A 43 5.72 4.32 3.26
CA MET A 43 7.04 3.70 3.09
C MET A 43 8.08 4.33 4.03
N ALA A 44 8.05 5.65 4.23
CA ALA A 44 8.93 6.35 5.15
C ALA A 44 8.71 5.91 6.61
N TYR A 45 7.46 5.81 7.07
CA TYR A 45 7.16 5.31 8.42
C TYR A 45 7.55 3.84 8.61
N LEU A 46 7.53 3.06 7.54
CA LEU A 46 7.95 1.68 7.57
C LEU A 46 9.48 1.58 7.69
N GLU A 47 10.25 2.44 7.02
CA GLU A 47 11.71 2.47 7.10
C GLU A 47 12.26 3.07 8.39
N ALA A 48 11.49 3.95 9.03
CA ALA A 48 11.93 4.66 10.23
C ALA A 48 12.40 3.67 11.32
N PRO A 49 13.62 3.86 11.87
CA PRO A 49 14.09 3.07 13.01
C PRO A 49 13.06 3.13 14.12
N THR A 50 12.69 1.97 14.67
CA THR A 50 11.88 1.97 15.88
C THR A 50 12.84 2.06 17.05
N ASP A 51 12.99 3.23 17.63
CA ASP A 51 13.74 3.43 18.86
C ASP A 51 13.30 2.37 19.87
N GLY A 52 14.24 1.72 20.55
CA GLY A 52 14.00 0.45 21.28
C GLY A 52 12.83 0.46 22.29
N ASN A 53 12.37 1.62 22.72
CA ASN A 53 11.19 1.77 23.59
C ASN A 53 9.85 1.84 22.83
N GLY A 54 9.82 2.30 21.58
CA GLY A 54 8.59 2.59 20.83
C GLY A 54 7.76 1.36 20.44
N LYS A 55 8.34 0.15 20.50
CA LYS A 55 7.59 -1.11 20.30
C LYS A 55 6.92 -1.60 21.59
N ALA A 56 7.48 -1.26 22.75
CA ALA A 56 6.98 -1.71 24.05
C ALA A 56 5.65 -1.04 24.42
N ASP A 57 5.44 0.20 23.99
CA ASP A 57 4.22 0.97 24.24
C ASP A 57 3.09 0.70 23.23
N ARG A 58 3.28 -0.26 22.31
CA ARG A 58 2.25 -0.57 21.31
C ARG A 58 1.07 -1.29 21.95
N LEU A 59 -0.12 -0.82 21.62
CA LEU A 59 -1.37 -1.45 22.01
C LEU A 59 -1.76 -2.56 21.03
N VAL A 60 -2.45 -3.58 21.52
CA VAL A 60 -3.06 -4.63 20.69
C VAL A 60 -4.48 -4.17 20.31
N CYS A 61 -4.79 -4.18 19.01
CA CYS A 61 -6.14 -3.95 18.50
C CYS A 61 -6.65 -5.19 17.74
N LYS A 62 -7.99 -5.30 17.62
CA LYS A 62 -8.62 -6.31 16.77
C LYS A 62 -8.74 -5.77 15.34
N LEU A 63 -8.46 -6.63 14.37
CA LEU A 63 -8.67 -6.39 12.94
C LEU A 63 -9.59 -7.48 12.40
N ASP A 64 -10.34 -7.15 11.36
CA ASP A 64 -11.10 -8.15 10.61
C ASP A 64 -10.14 -9.15 9.96
N ARG A 65 -10.61 -10.40 9.83
CA ARG A 65 -9.75 -11.53 9.42
C ARG A 65 -9.19 -11.32 8.02
N ASP A 66 -10.04 -10.93 7.08
CA ASP A 66 -9.65 -10.67 5.69
C ASP A 66 -8.60 -9.57 5.57
N LEU A 67 -8.69 -8.50 6.36
CA LEU A 67 -7.66 -7.46 6.43
C LEU A 67 -6.35 -7.99 7.02
N ALA A 68 -6.43 -8.81 8.07
CA ALA A 68 -5.25 -9.41 8.68
C ALA A 68 -4.55 -10.35 7.70
N ASP A 69 -5.30 -11.21 7.02
CA ASP A 69 -4.80 -12.16 6.02
C ASP A 69 -4.17 -11.42 4.83
N SER A 70 -4.84 -10.38 4.31
CA SER A 70 -4.30 -9.55 3.22
C SER A 70 -2.99 -8.85 3.59
N LEU A 71 -2.83 -8.44 4.85
CA LEU A 71 -1.60 -7.85 5.35
C LEU A 71 -0.50 -8.88 5.57
N ASP A 72 -0.86 -10.10 5.99
CA ASP A 72 0.09 -11.21 6.20
C ASP A 72 0.63 -11.75 4.86
N ASP A 73 -0.13 -11.64 3.77
CA ASP A 73 0.31 -11.98 2.41
C ASP A 73 1.32 -10.98 1.81
N CYS A 74 1.49 -9.80 2.43
CA CYS A 74 2.38 -8.76 1.95
C CYS A 74 3.82 -8.92 2.49
N ASP A 75 4.78 -9.30 1.63
CA ASP A 75 6.21 -9.23 1.99
C ASP A 75 6.83 -7.87 1.63
N ILE A 76 6.65 -6.90 2.54
CA ILE A 76 7.26 -5.57 2.40
C ILE A 76 8.44 -5.48 3.35
N ARG A 77 9.64 -5.74 2.83
CA ARG A 77 10.93 -5.56 3.52
C ARG A 77 11.00 -6.32 4.87
N GLY A 78 10.39 -7.51 4.94
CA GLY A 78 10.39 -8.33 6.15
C GLY A 78 9.69 -7.69 7.36
N ARG A 79 8.75 -6.77 7.13
CA ARG A 79 8.01 -6.11 8.20
C ARG A 79 6.78 -6.91 8.59
N CYS A 80 6.56 -7.03 9.90
CA CYS A 80 5.43 -7.79 10.41
C CYS A 80 4.12 -7.00 10.29
N ARG A 81 2.98 -7.70 10.39
CA ARG A 81 1.65 -7.09 10.38
C ARG A 81 1.50 -5.87 11.30
N SER A 82 2.02 -5.93 12.53
CA SER A 82 1.96 -4.78 13.46
C SER A 82 2.72 -3.56 12.94
N ASP A 83 3.85 -3.77 12.26
CA ASP A 83 4.58 -2.68 11.63
C ASP A 83 3.82 -2.08 10.45
N LEU A 84 3.24 -2.93 9.59
CA LEU A 84 2.41 -2.49 8.46
C LEU A 84 1.21 -1.68 8.93
N VAL A 85 0.45 -2.20 9.89
CA VAL A 85 -0.72 -1.53 10.48
C VAL A 85 -0.34 -0.18 11.08
N ASN A 86 0.75 -0.13 11.84
CA ASN A 86 1.19 1.10 12.47
C ASN A 86 1.65 2.15 11.43
N ALA A 87 2.32 1.73 10.36
CA ALA A 87 2.71 2.62 9.26
C ALA A 87 1.51 3.14 8.46
N ILE A 88 0.52 2.28 8.17
CA ILE A 88 -0.73 2.66 7.50
C ILE A 88 -1.47 3.71 8.33
N ILE A 89 -1.64 3.45 9.63
CA ILE A 89 -2.34 4.37 10.54
C ILE A 89 -1.60 5.70 10.64
N ARG A 90 -0.26 5.69 10.77
CA ARG A 90 0.54 6.92 10.83
C ARG A 90 0.45 7.74 9.55
N SER A 91 0.60 7.11 8.39
CA SER A 91 0.44 7.78 7.10
C SER A 91 -0.97 8.37 6.95
N PHE A 92 -2.01 7.62 7.33
CA PHE A 92 -3.38 8.13 7.30
C PHE A 92 -3.58 9.35 8.21
N PHE A 93 -3.07 9.29 9.46
CA PHE A 93 -3.15 10.43 10.38
C PHE A 93 -2.39 11.64 9.83
N GLU A 94 -1.16 11.48 9.36
CA GLU A 94 -0.35 12.59 8.81
C GLU A 94 -1.10 13.34 7.69
N ASN A 95 -1.79 12.61 6.82
CA ASN A 95 -2.48 13.17 5.67
C ASN A 95 -3.91 13.69 5.96
N HIS A 96 -4.51 13.28 7.08
CA HIS A 96 -5.92 13.57 7.40
C HIS A 96 -6.17 14.09 8.81
N LEU A 97 -5.12 14.45 9.56
CA LEU A 97 -5.23 14.88 10.96
C LEU A 97 -6.21 16.04 11.12
N PHE A 98 -6.17 17.01 10.21
CA PHE A 98 -7.07 18.17 10.19
C PHE A 98 -8.54 17.78 10.10
N ARG A 99 -8.87 16.76 9.29
CA ARG A 99 -10.23 16.24 9.16
C ARG A 99 -10.67 15.50 10.41
N LEU A 100 -9.75 14.78 11.05
CA LEU A 100 -10.04 14.01 12.27
C LEU A 100 -10.16 14.89 13.51
N ALA A 101 -9.54 16.06 13.52
CA ALA A 101 -9.55 16.98 14.66
C ALA A 101 -10.98 17.39 15.08
N GLN A 102 -11.91 17.49 14.12
CA GLN A 102 -13.32 17.82 14.41
C GLN A 102 -14.06 16.72 15.20
N TYR A 103 -13.58 15.47 15.19
CA TYR A 103 -14.20 14.34 15.87
C TYR A 103 -13.55 14.02 17.23
N ARG A 104 -12.62 14.87 17.70
CA ARG A 104 -11.88 14.66 18.95
C ARG A 104 -12.79 14.75 20.18
N ARG A 105 -12.73 13.75 21.07
CA ARG A 105 -13.46 13.72 22.35
C ARG A 105 -12.61 14.23 23.54
N GLU A 106 -11.29 14.02 23.55
CA GLU A 106 -10.39 14.37 24.67
C GLU A 106 -9.05 14.99 24.20
N LYS A 107 -8.38 15.78 25.07
CA LYS A 107 -7.12 16.52 24.81
C LYS A 107 -5.82 15.74 25.12
N LYS A 108 -5.81 14.41 25.02
CA LYS A 108 -4.60 13.59 25.25
C LYS A 108 -4.32 12.66 24.07
N SER A 109 -4.09 13.24 22.89
CA SER A 109 -3.72 12.46 21.70
C SER A 109 -2.76 13.23 20.79
N LEU A 110 -2.47 12.68 19.61
CA LEU A 110 -1.70 13.34 18.54
C LEU A 110 -2.19 14.76 18.21
N PHE A 111 -3.44 15.10 18.56
CA PHE A 111 -3.97 16.46 18.42
C PHE A 111 -3.35 17.49 19.38
N ASN A 112 -2.49 17.09 20.32
CA ASN A 112 -1.88 18.03 21.28
C ASN A 112 -0.82 18.93 20.65
N ASN A 113 -0.20 18.49 19.56
CA ASN A 113 0.77 19.26 18.79
C ASN A 113 0.18 19.76 17.45
N TYR A 114 -1.12 19.54 17.22
CA TYR A 114 -1.78 19.95 15.99
C TYR A 114 -2.10 21.44 16.03
N ASN A 115 -1.45 22.23 15.16
CA ASN A 115 -1.80 23.63 14.96
C ASN A 115 -2.74 23.78 13.75
N PRO A 116 -4.02 24.14 13.96
CA PRO A 116 -4.98 24.31 12.87
C PRO A 116 -4.59 25.44 11.89
N GLU A 117 -3.80 26.43 12.30
CA GLU A 117 -3.38 27.55 11.46
C GLU A 117 -2.28 27.16 10.44
N SER A 118 -1.66 26.00 10.60
CA SER A 118 -0.59 25.51 9.71
C SER A 118 -1.11 24.77 8.47
N HIS A 119 -2.41 24.52 8.41
CA HIS A 119 -3.07 23.73 7.37
C HIS A 119 -4.29 24.46 6.76
N ALA A 120 -4.35 25.78 6.91
CA ALA A 120 -5.37 26.66 6.35
C ALA A 120 -4.98 27.18 4.95
#